data_AF-A0A1H1K6Y0-F1
#
_entry.id   AF-A0A1H1K6Y0-F1
#
_cell.length_a   1.000
_cell.length_b   1.000
_cell.length_c   1.000
_cell.angle_alpha   90.00
_cell.angle_beta   90.00
_cell.angle_gamma   90.00
#
_symmetry.space_group_name_H-M   'P 1'
#
loop_
_entity.id
_entity.type
_entity.pdbx_description
1 polymer ?
#
loop_
_entity_poly.entity_id
_entity_poly.type
_entity_poly.pdbx_seq_one_letter_code
_entity_poly.pdbx_strand_id
1 'polypeptide(L)' 'MAESVYKVIELIGTSTESWEKAAKAAVERAAESLRDLRVAEVSEQDIQLKDGKVVD' A
#
# COMPACT_ATOMS: atom_id res chain seq x y z
N MET A 1 -2.53 -28.74 -11.55
CA MET A 1 -1.87 -27.43 -11.40
C MET A 1 -0.71 -27.64 -10.44
N ALA A 2 0.48 -27.10 -10.73
CA ALA A 2 1.59 -27.18 -9.79
C ALA A 2 1.32 -26.25 -8.60
N GLU A 3 1.67 -26.68 -7.39
CA GLU A 3 1.59 -25.83 -6.20
C GLU A 3 2.57 -24.65 -6.34
N SER A 4 2.17 -23.46 -5.88
CA SER A 4 2.98 -22.25 -5.97
C SER A 4 3.09 -21.58 -4.61
N VAL A 5 4.31 -21.18 -4.25
CA VAL A 5 4.59 -20.38 -3.05
C VAL A 5 4.72 -18.92 -3.45
N TYR A 6 4.15 -18.00 -2.68
CA TYR A 6 4.35 -16.57 -2.87
C TYR A 6 4.59 -15.89 -1.52
N LYS A 7 5.30 -14.76 -1.58
CA LYS A 7 5.57 -13.91 -0.42
C LYS A 7 4.46 -12.88 -0.30
N VAL A 8 3.87 -12.77 0.89
CA VAL A 8 3.00 -11.66 1.27
C VAL A 8 3.82 -10.70 2.11
N ILE A 9 3.71 -9.40 1.82
CA ILE A 9 4.27 -8.31 2.61
C ILE A 9 3.19 -7.24 2.79
N GLU A 10 3.30 -6.48 3.87
CA GLU A 10 2.44 -5.33 4.13
C GLU A 10 3.25 -4.04 3.97
N LEU A 11 2.63 -3.05 3.33
CA LEU A 11 3.23 -1.75 3.04
C LEU A 11 2.22 -0.66 3.37
N ILE A 12 2.69 0.43 3.97
CA ILE A 12 1.86 1.61 4.25
C ILE A 12 2.23 2.69 3.24
N GLY A 13 1.27 3.04 2.38
CA GLY A 13 1.35 4.21 1.51
C GLY A 13 0.58 5.37 2.12
N THR A 14 1.05 6.59 1.93
CA THR A 14 0.36 7.80 2.35
C THR A 14 0.22 8.77 1.19
N SER A 15 -0.81 9.60 1.23
CA SER A 15 -1.07 10.63 0.23
C SER A 15 -2.02 11.67 0.79
N THR A 16 -1.74 12.94 0.53
CA THR A 16 -2.60 14.06 0.93
C THR A 16 -3.78 14.28 -0.04
N GLU A 17 -3.93 13.44 -1.06
CA GLU A 17 -4.93 13.61 -2.13
C GLU A 17 -6.03 12.55 -2.09
N SER A 18 -5.67 11.26 -2.01
CA SER A 18 -6.63 10.15 -1.98
C SER A 18 -5.97 8.83 -1.57
N TRP A 19 -6.78 7.88 -1.10
CA TRP A 19 -6.33 6.52 -0.79
C TRP A 19 -5.83 5.76 -2.02
N GLU A 20 -6.42 5.97 -3.21
CA GLU A 20 -5.97 5.33 -4.45
C GLU A 20 -4.55 5.80 -4.82
N LYS A 21 -4.26 7.09 -4.61
CA LYS A 21 -2.92 7.63 -4.82
C LYS A 21 -1.93 7.06 -3.80
N ALA A 22 -2.33 6.92 -2.53
CA ALA A 22 -1.50 6.30 -1.49
C ALA A 22 -1.15 4.84 -1.84
N ALA A 23 -2.15 4.04 -2.23
CA ALA A 23 -1.96 2.65 -2.65
C ALA A 23 -1.06 2.55 -3.88
N LYS A 24 -1.28 3.41 -4.89
CA LYS A 24 -0.42 3.47 -6.08
C LYS A 24 1.03 3.78 -5.72
N ALA A 25 1.26 4.78 -4.87
CA ALA A 25 2.61 5.17 -4.44
C ALA A 25 3.34 4.03 -3.71
N ALA A 26 2.64 3.29 -2.83
CA ALA A 26 3.21 2.13 -2.16
C ALA A 26 3.64 1.03 -3.15
N VAL A 27 2.79 0.73 -4.14
CA VAL A 27 3.08 -0.28 -5.17
C VAL A 27 4.23 0.16 -6.09
N GLU A 28 4.24 1.41 -6.54
CA GLU A 28 5.32 1.96 -7.37
C GLU A 28 6.66 1.90 -6.64
N ARG A 29 6.70 2.30 -5.36
CA ARG A 29 7.91 2.22 -4.54
C ARG A 29 8.39 0.79 -4.33
N ALA A 30 7.48 -0.15 -4.14
CA ALA A 30 7.79 -1.57 -4.01
C ALA A 30 8.39 -2.14 -5.30
N ALA A 31 7.84 -1.75 -6.46
CA ALA A 31 8.24 -2.22 -7.78
C ALA A 31 9.68 -1.85 -8.15
N GLU A 32 10.27 -0.83 -7.52
CA GLU A 32 11.69 -0.49 -7.68
C GLU A 32 12.64 -1.59 -7.23
N SER A 33 12.22 -2.47 -6.31
CA SER A 33 13.10 -3.47 -5.67
C SER A 33 12.54 -4.88 -5.66
N LEU A 34 11.21 -5.04 -5.70
CA LEU A 34 10.53 -6.32 -5.71
C LEU A 34 10.13 -6.71 -7.13
N ARG A 35 10.31 -7.98 -7.45
CA ARG A 35 9.94 -8.57 -8.73
C ARG A 35 8.64 -9.34 -8.59
N ASP A 36 7.97 -9.53 -9.72
CA ASP A 36 6.75 -10.34 -9.81
C ASP A 36 5.63 -9.91 -8.85
N LEU A 37 5.47 -8.59 -8.63
CA LEU A 37 4.28 -8.03 -7.97
C LEU A 37 3.06 -8.27 -8.86
N ARG A 38 2.05 -8.99 -8.33
CA ARG A 38 0.88 -9.44 -9.12
C ARG A 38 -0.43 -8.89 -8.61
N VAL A 39 -0.57 -8.80 -7.29
CA VAL A 39 -1.79 -8.39 -6.61
C VAL A 39 -1.38 -7.54 -5.41
N ALA A 40 -2.08 -6.43 -5.22
CA ALA A 40 -2.07 -5.65 -3.99
C ALA A 40 -3.52 -5.54 -3.50
N GLU A 41 -3.72 -5.66 -2.20
CA GLU A 41 -5.01 -5.56 -1.52
C GLU A 41 -4.89 -4.51 -0.44
N VAL A 42 -5.96 -3.73 -0.23
CA VAL A 42 -6.05 -2.81 0.90
C VAL A 42 -6.46 -3.61 2.14
N SER A 43 -5.55 -3.80 3.08
CA SER A 43 -5.84 -4.45 4.37
C SER A 43 -6.61 -3.51 5.29
N GLU A 44 -6.15 -2.25 5.40
CA GLU A 44 -6.70 -1.23 6.29
C GLU A 44 -6.62 0.16 5.66
N GLN A 45 -7.46 1.07 6.14
CA GLN A 45 -7.41 2.50 5.81
C GLN A 45 -7.48 3.31 7.11
N ASP A 46 -6.53 4.21 7.29
CA ASP A 46 -6.46 5.14 8.40
C ASP A 46 -6.37 6.59 7.91
N ILE A 47 -6.46 7.52 8.87
CA ILE A 47 -6.43 8.97 8.64
C ILE A 47 -5.49 9.57 9.68
N GLN A 48 -4.62 10.48 9.25
CA GLN A 48 -3.70 11.13 10.17
C GLN A 48 -4.41 12.23 10.96
N LEU A 49 -4.25 12.20 12.28
CA LEU A 49 -4.80 13.20 13.19
C LEU A 49 -3.69 14.04 13.84
N LYS A 50 -3.93 15.34 13.95
CA LYS A 50 -3.14 16.26 14.78
C LYS A 50 -4.08 17.11 15.64
N ASP A 51 -3.88 17.07 16.95
CA ASP A 51 -4.70 17.80 17.93
C ASP A 51 -6.21 17.55 17.75
N GLY A 52 -6.57 16.29 17.44
CA GLY A 52 -7.96 15.86 17.20
C GLY A 52 -8.54 16.31 15.85
N LYS A 53 -7.73 16.86 14.94
CA LYS A 53 -8.15 17.28 13.60
C LYS A 53 -7.48 16.42 12.54
N VAL A 54 -8.23 16.10 11.49
CA VAL A 54 -7.70 15.44 10.28
C VAL A 54 -6.68 16.36 9.63
N VAL A 55 -5.49 15.80 9.32
CA VAL A 55 -4.42 16.53 8.62
C VAL A 55 -4.04 15.92 7.29
N ASP A 56 -4.20 14.61 7.13
CA ASP A 56 -3.98 13.86 5.88
C ASP A 56 -4.94 12.67 5.81
#